data_AF-A0A949B355-F1
#
_entry.id   AF-A0A949B355-F1
#
_cell.length_a   1.000
_cell.length_b   1.000
_cell.length_c   1.000
_cell.angle_alpha   90.00
_cell.angle_beta   90.00
_cell.angle_gamma   90.00
#
_symmetry.space_group_name_H-M   'P 1'
#
loop_
_entity.id
_entity.type
_entity.pdbx_description
1 polymer ?
#
loop_
_entity_poly.entity_id
_entity_poly.type
_entity_poly.pdbx_seq_one_letter_code
_entity_poly.pdbx_strand_id
1 'polypeptide(L)'
;MERKKLFAPGDMVSTFTGQAGMVISGEIYSNLRKRLKEGRRPGHYFAPGCCQNPDYVIQVPVLFEDATWDVMRAMNIKRTPKLPEGKISHIQGIIDEQGK
;
A
#
# COMPACT_ATOMS: atom_id res chain seq x y z
N MET A 1 2.95 10.07 23.34
CA MET A 1 2.25 10.77 22.24
C MET A 1 2.20 9.84 21.05
N GLU A 2 1.04 9.29 20.70
CA GLU A 2 0.90 8.57 19.44
C GLU A 2 1.07 9.55 18.28
N ARG A 3 2.01 9.28 17.38
CA ARG A 3 2.16 10.05 16.13
C ARG A 3 0.86 9.91 15.35
N LYS A 4 0.18 11.02 15.05
CA LYS A 4 -0.99 11.04 14.15
C LYS A 4 -0.60 10.43 12.81
N LYS A 5 -1.06 9.22 12.53
CA LYS A 5 -0.90 8.58 11.21
C LYS A 5 -1.95 9.13 10.25
N LEU A 6 -1.54 9.43 9.01
CA LEU A 6 -2.48 9.85 7.96
C LEU A 6 -3.16 8.67 7.28
N PHE A 7 -2.63 7.47 7.45
CA PHE A 7 -3.20 6.22 6.94
C PHE A 7 -3.03 5.12 7.98
N ALA A 8 -3.98 4.19 8.04
CA ALA A 8 -3.92 3.00 8.87
C ALA A 8 -3.82 1.76 7.96
N PRO A 9 -3.14 0.69 8.40
CA PRO A 9 -3.26 -0.62 7.75
C PRO A 9 -4.74 -1.02 7.62
N GLY A 10 -5.12 -1.53 6.45
CA GLY A 10 -6.50 -1.82 6.08
C GLY A 10 -7.23 -0.64 5.41
N ASP A 11 -6.69 0.58 5.43
CA ASP A 11 -7.29 1.70 4.70
C ASP A 11 -7.30 1.39 3.20
N MET A 12 -8.49 1.42 2.61
CA MET A 12 -8.66 1.35 1.17
C MET A 12 -8.26 2.69 0.54
N VAL A 13 -7.42 2.63 -0.49
CA VAL A 13 -6.90 3.80 -1.19
C VAL A 13 -7.00 3.65 -2.70
N SER A 14 -6.97 4.77 -3.40
CA SER A 14 -6.80 4.81 -4.84
C SER A 14 -5.65 5.75 -5.23
N THR A 15 -4.97 5.44 -6.33
CA THR A 15 -4.00 6.35 -6.95
C THR A 15 -4.73 7.44 -7.74
N PHE A 16 -4.00 8.47 -8.15
CA PHE A 16 -4.52 9.50 -9.07
C PHE A 16 -4.94 8.94 -10.43
N THR A 17 -4.40 7.79 -10.84
CA THR A 17 -4.79 7.09 -12.05
C THR A 17 -6.03 6.18 -11.86
N GLY A 18 -6.61 6.16 -10.65
CA GLY A 18 -7.81 5.37 -10.34
C GLY A 18 -7.54 3.91 -9.98
N GLN A 19 -6.28 3.50 -9.83
CA GLN A 19 -5.93 2.13 -9.44
C GLN A 19 -6.21 1.90 -7.96
N ALA A 20 -6.86 0.77 -7.65
CA ALA A 20 -7.24 0.42 -6.28
C ALA A 20 -6.10 -0.26 -5.52
N GLY A 21 -5.97 0.08 -4.24
CA GLY A 21 -5.03 -0.57 -3.33
C GLY A 21 -5.47 -0.51 -1.87
N MET A 22 -4.75 -1.24 -1.03
CA MET A 22 -4.95 -1.27 0.41
C MET A 22 -3.63 -0.94 1.11
N VAL A 23 -3.70 -0.10 2.14
CA VAL A 23 -2.55 0.18 3.01
C VAL A 23 -2.26 -1.06 3.84
N ILE A 24 -1.01 -1.53 3.82
CA ILE A 24 -0.60 -2.77 4.48
C ILE A 24 0.26 -2.48 5.73
N SER A 25 0.29 -3.42 6.66
CA SER A 25 1.16 -3.31 7.85
C SER A 25 2.64 -3.49 7.48
N GLY A 26 3.55 -3.09 8.37
CA GLY A 26 4.99 -3.24 8.15
C GLY A 26 5.42 -4.72 8.06
N GLU A 27 4.71 -5.59 8.76
CA GLU A 27 4.91 -7.04 8.72
C GLU A 27 4.49 -7.62 7.37
N ILE A 28 3.27 -7.32 6.92
CA ILE A 28 2.77 -7.73 5.59
C ILE A 28 3.70 -7.19 4.51
N TYR A 29 4.07 -5.90 4.59
CA TYR A 29 5.01 -5.28 3.65
C TYR A 29 6.35 -6.03 3.58
N SER A 30 6.92 -6.39 4.73
CA SER A 30 8.20 -7.11 4.81
C SER A 30 8.12 -8.51 4.18
N ASN A 31 6.95 -9.16 4.27
CA ASN A 31 6.70 -10.46 3.65
C ASN A 31 6.47 -10.32 2.14
N LEU A 32 5.59 -9.41 1.72
CA LEU A 32 5.26 -9.18 0.32
C LEU A 32 6.47 -8.72 -0.50
N ARG A 33 7.35 -7.89 0.08
CA ARG A 33 8.58 -7.43 -0.57
C ARG A 33 9.53 -8.56 -1.00
N LYS A 34 9.41 -9.74 -0.39
CA LYS A 34 10.22 -10.93 -0.74
C LYS A 34 9.57 -11.81 -1.81
N ARG A 35 8.24 -11.74 -1.95
CA ARG A 35 7.44 -12.68 -2.77
C ARG A 35 6.85 -12.02 -4.02
N LEU A 36 6.52 -10.74 -3.94
CA LEU A 36 5.87 -9.97 -5.00
C LEU A 36 6.81 -8.89 -5.56
N LYS A 37 6.54 -8.50 -6.79
CA LYS A 37 7.29 -7.46 -7.50
C LYS A 37 6.83 -6.05 -7.07
N GLU A 38 7.78 -5.13 -7.01
CA GLU A 38 7.50 -3.69 -6.88
C GLU A 38 6.94 -3.13 -8.20
N GLY A 39 5.83 -2.40 -8.14
CA GLY A 39 5.14 -1.89 -9.34
C GLY A 39 5.81 -0.66 -9.97
N ARG A 40 6.50 0.15 -9.15
CA ARG A 40 7.11 1.45 -9.50
C ARG A 40 6.12 2.47 -10.04
N ARG A 41 4.92 2.55 -9.44
CA ARG A 41 3.85 3.44 -9.90
C ARG A 41 4.21 4.91 -9.85
N PRO A 42 3.62 5.76 -10.72
CA PRO A 42 3.72 7.20 -10.59
C PRO A 42 3.34 7.65 -9.17
N GLY A 43 4.23 8.40 -8.54
CA GLY A 43 4.04 8.89 -7.18
C GLY A 43 4.46 7.93 -6.07
N HIS A 44 5.06 6.78 -6.39
CA HIS A 44 5.81 5.98 -5.43
C HIS A 44 6.95 6.80 -4.79
N TYR A 45 7.29 6.45 -3.56
CA TYR A 45 8.38 7.02 -2.82
C TYR A 45 9.70 6.49 -3.38
N PHE A 46 10.34 7.33 -4.20
CA PHE A 46 11.69 7.10 -4.69
C PHE A 46 12.67 8.02 -3.95
N ALA A 47 13.63 7.42 -3.25
CA ALA A 47 14.75 8.12 -2.62
C ALA A 47 16.04 7.33 -2.87
N PRO A 48 16.94 7.79 -3.77
CA PRO A 48 18.19 7.09 -4.05
C PRO A 48 19.05 7.04 -2.77
N GLY A 49 19.46 5.83 -2.37
CA GLY A 49 20.33 5.60 -1.20
C GLY A 49 19.66 5.60 0.17
N CYS A 50 18.32 5.69 0.26
CA CYS A 50 17.61 5.70 1.55
C CYS A 50 16.75 4.43 1.75
N CYS A 51 16.70 3.93 2.98
CA CYS A 51 15.87 2.80 3.37
C CYS A 51 14.38 3.20 3.38
N GLN A 52 13.54 2.42 2.69
CA GLN A 52 12.09 2.52 2.82
C GLN A 52 11.70 2.24 4.29
N ASN A 53 11.24 3.27 4.99
CA ASN A 53 10.81 3.17 6.38
C ASN A 53 9.36 3.66 6.50
N PRO A 54 8.37 2.78 6.31
CA PRO A 54 6.96 3.11 6.41
C PRO A 54 6.60 3.88 7.69
N ASP A 55 6.24 5.14 7.54
CA ASP A 55 5.80 6.01 8.65
C ASP A 55 4.29 6.28 8.63
N TYR A 56 3.59 5.86 7.56
CA TYR A 56 2.15 6.03 7.35
C TYR A 56 1.68 7.50 7.33
N VAL A 57 2.62 8.43 7.13
CA VAL A 57 2.38 9.87 7.02
C VAL A 57 2.93 10.39 5.70
N ILE A 58 4.14 10.01 5.34
CA ILE A 58 4.82 10.35 4.09
C ILE A 58 5.02 9.08 3.27
N GLN A 59 5.50 8.00 3.90
CA GLN A 59 5.77 6.71 3.29
C GLN A 59 4.68 5.72 3.67
N VAL A 60 3.79 5.44 2.71
CA VAL A 60 2.61 4.60 2.92
C VAL A 60 2.75 3.33 2.07
N PRO A 61 3.00 2.15 2.64
CA PRO A 61 3.07 0.91 1.89
C PRO A 61 1.67 0.50 1.43
N VAL A 62 1.51 0.26 0.14
CA VAL A 62 0.23 -0.09 -0.48
C VAL A 62 0.41 -1.35 -1.33
N LEU A 63 -0.48 -2.32 -1.14
CA LEU A 63 -0.68 -3.45 -2.05
C LEU A 63 -1.81 -3.10 -3.02
N PHE A 64 -1.59 -3.34 -4.30
CA PHE A 64 -2.56 -3.04 -5.35
C PHE A 64 -3.25 -4.30 -5.87
N GLU A 65 -4.37 -4.09 -6.57
CA GLU A 65 -5.20 -5.15 -7.15
C GLU A 65 -4.51 -6.03 -8.20
N ASP A 66 -3.31 -5.66 -8.68
CA ASP A 66 -2.54 -6.44 -9.64
C ASP A 66 -1.41 -7.27 -9.00
N ALA A 67 -1.49 -7.51 -7.69
CA ALA A 67 -0.51 -8.24 -6.90
C ALA A 67 0.92 -7.65 -6.94
N THR A 68 1.01 -6.33 -7.07
CA THR A 68 2.27 -5.60 -6.86
C THR A 68 2.13 -4.62 -5.72
N TRP A 69 3.26 -4.30 -5.09
CA TRP A 69 3.31 -3.34 -3.99
C TRP A 69 4.12 -2.11 -4.41
N ASP A 70 3.81 -0.98 -3.79
CA ASP A 70 4.67 0.21 -3.80
C ASP A 70 4.58 0.91 -2.45
N VAL A 71 5.67 1.55 -2.02
CA VAL A 71 5.60 2.57 -0.97
C VAL A 71 5.18 3.86 -1.65
N MET A 72 3.98 4.35 -1.39
CA MET A 72 3.43 5.56 -1.99
C MET A 72 3.71 6.78 -1.13
N ARG A 73 3.89 7.96 -1.78
CA ARG A 73 3.79 9.23 -1.05
C ARG A 73 2.34 9.47 -0.68
N ALA A 74 2.07 9.92 0.55
CA ALA A 74 0.70 10.22 1.00
C ALA A 74 -0.06 11.18 0.07
N MET A 75 0.62 12.19 -0.49
CA MET A 75 0.04 13.11 -1.48
C MET A 75 -0.39 12.45 -2.80
N ASN A 76 0.10 11.24 -3.09
CA ASN A 76 -0.10 10.49 -4.34
C ASN A 76 -1.15 9.36 -4.22
N ILE A 77 -1.83 9.27 -3.08
CA ILE A 77 -2.92 8.32 -2.83
C ILE A 77 -4.06 9.01 -2.07
N LYS A 78 -5.29 8.57 -2.31
CA LYS A 78 -6.49 9.09 -1.65
C LYS A 78 -7.27 7.97 -0.98
N ARG A 79 -7.71 8.19 0.28
CA ARG A 79 -8.62 7.26 0.97
C ARG A 79 -9.91 7.10 0.18
N THR A 80 -10.25 5.85 -0.15
CA THR A 80 -11.41 5.49 -0.97
C THR A 80 -12.14 4.34 -0.29
N PRO A 81 -12.91 4.61 0.78
CA PRO A 81 -13.61 3.56 1.53
C PRO A 81 -14.73 2.88 0.72
N LYS A 82 -15.18 3.51 -0.38
CA LYS A 82 -16.22 3.00 -1.27
C LYS A 82 -15.64 2.37 -2.55
N LEU A 83 -14.62 1.53 -2.41
CA LEU A 83 -14.17 0.71 -3.53
C LEU A 83 -15.18 -0.42 -3.79
N PRO A 84 -15.34 -0.89 -5.05
CA PRO A 84 -16.18 -2.05 -5.34
C PRO A 84 -15.75 -3.25 -4.51
N GLU A 85 -16.71 -3.97 -3.93
CA GLU A 85 -16.44 -5.11 -3.03
C GLU A 85 -15.53 -6.16 -3.68
N GLY A 86 -15.73 -6.46 -4.97
CA GLY A 86 -14.88 -7.39 -5.71
C GLY A 86 -13.40 -7.00 -5.71
N LYS A 87 -13.06 -5.70 -5.74
CA LYS A 87 -11.67 -5.23 -5.66
C LYS A 87 -11.11 -5.37 -4.25
N ILE A 88 -11.93 -5.06 -3.23
CA ILE A 88 -11.54 -5.20 -1.82
C ILE A 88 -11.23 -6.67 -1.52
N SER A 89 -12.16 -7.57 -1.86
CA SER A 89 -12.00 -9.02 -1.65
C SER A 89 -10.81 -9.58 -2.41
N HIS A 90 -10.54 -9.10 -3.63
CA HIS A 90 -9.37 -9.53 -4.40
C HIS A 90 -8.05 -9.14 -3.72
N ILE A 91 -7.92 -7.87 -3.31
CA ILE A 91 -6.72 -7.39 -2.61
C ILE A 91 -6.52 -8.13 -1.28
N GLN A 92 -7.60 -8.35 -0.52
CA GLN A 92 -7.53 -9.11 0.73
C GLN A 92 -7.11 -10.56 0.49
N GLY A 93 -7.62 -11.21 -0.55
CA GLY A 93 -7.22 -12.57 -0.93
C GLY A 93 -5.71 -12.68 -1.19
N ILE A 94 -5.13 -11.68 -1.88
CA ILE A 94 -3.68 -11.63 -2.09
C ILE A 94 -2.93 -11.52 -0.76
N ILE A 95 -3.44 -10.78 0.23
CA ILE A 95 -2.78 -10.68 1.55
C ILE A 95 -2.83 -12.03 2.27
N ASP A 96 -4.00 -12.67 2.27
CA ASP A 96 -4.25 -13.92 2.99
C ASP A 96 -3.44 -15.10 2.42
N GLU A 97 -3.26 -15.14 1.09
CA GLU A 97 -2.39 -16.12 0.41
C GLU A 97 -0.91 -16.01 0.80
N GLN A 98 -0.48 -14.84 1.27
CA GLN A 98 0.92 -14.54 1.56
C GLN A 98 1.25 -14.65 3.07
N GLY A 99 0.22 -14.76 3.91
CA GLY A 99 0.31 -15.07 5.34
C GLY A 99 0.40 -16.57 5.67
N LYS A 100 0.26 -17.44 4.66
CA LYS A 100 0.58 -18.88 4.73
C LYS A 100 2.03 -19.15 4.33
#